data_AF-A0A4Y2UFU6-F1
#
_entry.id   AF-A0A4Y2UFU6-F1
#
_cell.length_a   1.000
_cell.length_b   1.000
_cell.length_c   1.000
_cell.angle_alpha   90.00
_cell.angle_beta   90.00
_cell.angle_gamma   90.00
#
_symmetry.space_group_name_H-M   'P 1'
#
loop_
_entity.id
_entity.type
_entity.pdbx_description
1 polymer ?
#
loop_
_entity_poly.entity_id
_entity_poly.type
_entity_poly.pdbx_seq_one_letter_code
_entity_poly.pdbx_strand_id
1 'polypeptide(L)'
;MKYSLLGHSYVQDADSVHSNVEKAMNKTDFYSPIALIRILKQVNPRQQYRVIQMRPDDFKDFQETAKLLNYKIVPFASAAILKFSRTLHTMNLKTSHDKIEPENSANIKFAETSIRGPKKHIKQKKYLRKLQF
;
A
#
# COMPACT_ATOMS: atom_id res chain seq x y z
N MET A 1 14.48 -6.58 0.31
CA MET A 1 14.17 -5.69 1.44
C MET A 1 13.66 -6.56 2.56
N LYS A 2 14.39 -6.68 3.69
CA LYS A 2 13.89 -7.41 4.86
C LYS A 2 12.97 -6.44 5.59
N TYR A 3 11.66 -6.68 5.55
CA TYR A 3 10.73 -5.93 6.38
C TYR A 3 10.80 -6.50 7.80
N SER A 4 10.81 -5.62 8.78
CA SER A 4 10.93 -5.85 10.23
C SER A 4 12.29 -6.31 10.76
N LEU A 5 12.94 -5.39 11.49
CA LEU A 5 13.83 -5.74 12.61
C LEU A 5 12.94 -6.26 13.76
N LEU A 6 13.42 -7.24 14.51
CA LEU A 6 12.71 -7.73 15.70
C LEU A 6 12.45 -6.55 16.66
N GLY A 7 11.17 -6.29 16.96
CA GLY A 7 10.74 -5.34 17.99
C GLY A 7 10.14 -4.03 17.48
N HIS A 8 10.24 -3.72 16.18
CA HIS A 8 9.61 -2.52 15.62
C HIS A 8 8.98 -2.80 14.26
N SER A 9 7.66 -2.91 14.24
CA SER A 9 6.91 -3.10 13.00
C SER A 9 6.40 -1.75 12.47
N TYR A 10 6.34 -1.61 11.14
CA TYR A 10 5.71 -0.45 10.49
C TYR A 10 4.25 -0.22 10.93
N VAL A 11 3.58 -1.28 11.42
CA VAL A 11 2.22 -1.19 11.95
C VAL A 11 2.21 -0.41 13.27
N GLN A 12 3.20 -0.63 14.13
CA GLN A 12 3.33 0.10 15.40
C GLN A 12 3.62 1.59 15.15
N ASP A 13 4.40 1.92 14.13
CA ASP A 13 4.63 3.32 13.74
C ASP A 13 3.33 4.01 13.33
N ALA A 14 2.55 3.36 12.45
CA ALA A 14 1.27 3.89 12.00
C ALA A 14 0.30 4.10 13.16
N ASP A 15 0.23 3.13 14.08
CA ASP A 15 -0.62 3.19 15.27
C ASP A 15 -0.20 4.32 16.23
N SER A 16 1.12 4.52 16.42
CA SER A 16 1.63 5.61 17.25
C SER A 16 1.28 6.99 16.67
N VAL A 17 1.35 7.15 15.35
CA VAL A 17 0.98 8.39 14.66
C VAL A 17 -0.53 8.63 14.80
N HIS A 18 -1.33 7.58 14.59
CA HIS A 18 -2.78 7.65 14.74
C HIS A 18 -3.19 8.09 16.16
N SER A 19 -2.63 7.44 17.18
CA SER A 19 -2.88 7.74 18.59
C SER A 19 -2.52 9.18 18.95
N ASN A 20 -1.41 9.72 18.42
CA ASN A 20 -1.02 11.11 18.66
C ASN A 20 -2.00 12.10 18.02
N VAL A 21 -2.44 11.82 16.78
CA VAL A 21 -3.45 12.64 16.10
C VAL A 21 -4.75 12.62 16.90
N GLU A 22 -5.26 11.45 17.26
CA GLU A 22 -6.49 11.30 18.05
C GLU A 22 -6.43 12.09 19.36
N LYS A 23 -5.32 11.99 20.10
CA LYS A 23 -5.11 12.72 21.34
C LYS A 23 -5.12 14.25 21.16
N ALA A 24 -4.62 14.75 20.04
CA ALA A 24 -4.64 16.18 19.72
C ALA A 24 -6.05 16.64 19.32
N MET A 25 -6.74 15.84 18.51
CA MET A 25 -8.09 16.10 18.04
C MET A 25 -9.11 16.11 19.20
N ASN A 26 -9.00 15.18 20.15
CA ASN A 26 -9.87 15.13 21.33
C ASN A 26 -9.75 16.36 22.25
N LYS A 27 -8.70 17.17 22.09
CA LYS A 27 -8.47 18.39 22.89
C LYS A 27 -8.82 19.67 22.14
N THR A 28 -9.00 19.60 20.83
CA THR A 28 -9.08 20.78 19.97
C THR A 28 -10.28 20.69 19.03
N ASP A 29 -11.19 21.63 19.17
CA ASP A 29 -12.26 21.80 18.20
C ASP A 29 -11.74 22.56 16.98
N PHE A 30 -12.23 22.19 15.81
CA PHE A 30 -11.89 22.85 14.55
C PHE A 30 -13.15 23.05 13.71
N TYR A 31 -13.29 24.26 13.16
CA TYR A 31 -14.46 24.67 12.38
C TYR A 31 -14.10 25.01 10.92
N SER A 32 -12.86 24.73 10.51
CA SER A 32 -12.35 25.03 9.16
C SER A 32 -11.27 24.02 8.74
N PRO A 33 -11.19 23.66 7.45
CA PRO A 33 -10.13 22.79 6.93
C PRO A 33 -8.72 23.38 7.14
N ILE A 34 -8.58 24.71 7.18
CA ILE A 34 -7.30 25.37 7.45
C ILE A 34 -6.91 25.17 8.92
N ALA A 35 -7.88 25.26 9.83
CA ALA A 35 -7.66 24.99 11.25
C ALA A 35 -7.22 23.54 11.48
N LEU A 36 -7.85 22.59 10.79
CA LEU A 36 -7.44 21.18 10.83
C LEU A 36 -5.98 20.98 10.38
N ILE A 37 -5.55 21.60 9.27
CA ILE A 37 -4.16 21.49 8.80
C ILE A 37 -3.17 22.05 9.84
N ARG A 38 -3.52 23.16 10.49
CA ARG A 38 -2.69 23.76 11.55
C ARG A 38 -2.55 22.82 12.75
N ILE A 39 -3.67 22.23 13.20
CA ILE A 39 -3.68 21.26 14.30
C ILE A 39 -2.82 20.05 13.94
N LEU A 40 -3.01 19.47 12.75
CA LEU A 40 -2.23 18.31 12.29
C LEU A 40 -0.72 18.56 12.26
N LYS A 41 -0.29 19.77 11.89
CA LYS A 41 1.13 20.16 11.92
C LYS A 41 1.69 20.32 13.33
N GLN A 42 0.83 20.58 14.33
CA GLN A 42 1.21 20.77 15.73
C GLN A 42 1.18 19.49 16.56
N VAL A 43 0.57 18.40 16.06
CA VAL A 43 0.47 17.11 16.76
C VAL A 43 1.84 16.59 17.24
N ASN A 44 2.85 16.70 16.38
CA ASN A 44 4.22 16.34 16.72
C ASN A 44 5.16 17.53 16.47
N PRO A 45 5.50 18.32 17.50
CA PRO A 45 6.36 19.49 17.34
C PRO A 45 7.82 19.12 17.04
N ARG A 46 8.26 17.90 17.39
CA ARG A 46 9.63 17.43 17.10
C ARG A 46 9.81 17.09 15.63
N GLN A 47 8.77 16.55 15.00
CA GLN A 47 8.76 16.20 13.59
C GLN A 47 7.40 16.52 13.00
N GLN A 48 7.31 17.68 12.37
CA GLN A 48 6.06 18.16 11.78
C GLN A 48 5.59 17.20 10.69
N TYR A 49 4.30 16.87 10.72
CA TYR A 49 3.70 16.03 9.70
C TYR A 49 3.59 16.74 8.36
N ARG A 50 3.89 15.98 7.30
CA ARG A 50 3.59 16.40 5.94
C ARG A 50 2.13 16.05 5.64
N VAL A 51 1.26 17.04 5.71
CA VAL A 51 -0.15 16.88 5.36
C VAL A 51 -0.30 16.86 3.83
N ILE A 52 -0.92 15.81 3.30
CA ILE A 52 -1.20 15.67 1.87
C ILE A 52 -2.71 15.53 1.71
N GLN A 53 -3.31 16.34 0.84
CA GLN A 53 -4.72 16.20 0.49
C GLN A 53 -4.85 15.13 -0.59
N MET A 54 -5.48 14.01 -0.25
CA MET A 54 -5.78 12.95 -1.20
C MET A 54 -6.90 13.37 -2.15
N ARG A 55 -6.75 13.03 -3.43
CA ARG A 55 -7.82 13.09 -4.44
C ARG A 55 -8.61 11.77 -4.43
N PRO A 56 -9.83 11.74 -4.98
CA PRO A 56 -10.57 10.50 -5.17
C PRO A 56 -9.75 9.43 -5.91
N ASP A 57 -8.95 9.84 -6.90
CA ASP A 57 -8.08 8.94 -7.67
C ASP A 57 -6.89 8.37 -6.86
N ASP A 58 -6.55 8.99 -5.73
CA ASP A 58 -5.48 8.50 -4.85
C ASP A 58 -5.97 7.35 -3.94
N PHE A 59 -7.29 7.22 -3.77
CA PHE A 59 -7.87 6.09 -3.05
C PHE A 59 -7.72 4.83 -3.88
N LYS A 60 -6.93 3.89 -3.34
CA LYS A 60 -6.72 2.60 -3.97
C LYS A 60 -7.84 1.65 -3.55
N ASP A 61 -8.63 1.23 -4.52
CA ASP A 61 -9.60 0.15 -4.34
C ASP A 61 -8.89 -1.20 -4.39
N PHE A 62 -8.39 -1.64 -3.23
CA PHE A 62 -7.71 -2.92 -3.12
C PHE A 62 -8.68 -4.10 -3.28
N GLN A 63 -9.98 -3.93 -3.00
CA GLN A 63 -10.96 -5.00 -3.10
C GLN A 63 -11.26 -5.33 -4.57
N GLU A 64 -11.57 -4.32 -5.39
CA GLU A 64 -11.80 -4.52 -6.82
C GLU A 64 -10.50 -4.93 -7.52
N THR A 65 -9.37 -4.34 -7.14
CA THR A 65 -8.06 -4.75 -7.70
C THR A 65 -7.72 -6.19 -7.37
N ALA A 66 -8.04 -6.68 -6.17
CA ALA A 66 -7.80 -8.06 -5.78
C ALA A 66 -8.62 -9.05 -6.62
N LYS A 67 -9.84 -8.70 -7.03
CA LYS A 67 -10.67 -9.56 -7.91
C LYS A 67 -10.05 -9.76 -9.29
N LEU A 68 -9.15 -8.88 -9.73
CA LEU A 68 -8.43 -8.98 -11.00
C LEU A 68 -7.23 -9.93 -10.97
N LEU A 69 -6.93 -10.53 -9.81
CA LEU A 69 -5.76 -11.39 -9.61
C LEU A 69 -6.18 -12.79 -9.14
N ASN A 70 -5.47 -13.81 -9.61
CA ASN A 70 -5.70 -15.20 -9.26
C ASN A 70 -4.84 -15.62 -8.07
N TYR A 71 -5.24 -15.21 -6.86
CA TYR A 71 -4.55 -15.57 -5.63
C TYR A 71 -4.59 -17.06 -5.29
N LYS A 72 -5.51 -17.84 -5.88
CA LYS A 72 -5.65 -19.29 -5.60
C LYS A 72 -4.45 -20.11 -6.06
N ILE A 73 -3.66 -19.59 -7.02
CA ILE A 73 -2.43 -20.26 -7.50
C ILE A 73 -1.36 -20.28 -6.39
N VAL A 74 -1.45 -19.37 -5.42
CA VAL A 74 -0.46 -19.23 -4.36
C VAL A 74 -0.81 -20.14 -3.19
N PRO A 75 0.05 -21.13 -2.84
CA PRO A 75 -0.17 -21.96 -1.68
C PRO A 75 0.28 -21.22 -0.41
N PHE A 76 -0.55 -20.28 0.08
CA PHE A 76 -0.21 -19.43 1.23
C PHE A 76 0.09 -20.21 2.51
N ALA A 77 -0.50 -21.40 2.69
CA ALA A 77 -0.29 -22.23 3.88
C ALA A 77 1.10 -22.88 3.94
N SER A 78 1.74 -23.15 2.80
CA SER A 78 3.08 -23.75 2.72
C SER A 78 4.16 -22.75 2.30
N ALA A 79 3.77 -21.50 2.06
CA ALA A 79 4.67 -20.42 1.68
C ALA A 79 5.43 -19.89 2.90
N ALA A 80 6.75 -20.11 2.96
CA ALA A 80 7.61 -19.53 3.99
C ALA A 80 8.09 -18.12 3.62
N ILE A 81 8.38 -17.88 2.34
CA ILE A 81 8.88 -16.58 1.86
C ILE A 81 8.20 -16.21 0.54
N LEU A 82 7.64 -15.01 0.51
CA LEU A 82 7.15 -14.35 -0.70
C LEU A 82 8.12 -13.23 -1.10
N LYS A 83 8.65 -13.30 -2.31
CA LYS A 83 9.49 -12.26 -2.91
C LYS A 83 8.76 -11.63 -4.08
N PHE A 84 8.55 -10.32 -3.98
CA PHE A 84 7.99 -9.54 -5.08
C PHE A 84 9.10 -9.03 -5.98
N SER A 85 8.90 -9.15 -7.30
CA SER A 85 9.74 -8.50 -8.31
C SER A 85 9.32 -7.04 -8.51
N ARG A 86 9.99 -6.30 -9.41
CA ARG A 86 9.58 -4.93 -9.78
C ARG A 86 8.14 -4.87 -10.30
N THR A 87 7.60 -5.99 -10.78
CA THR A 87 6.21 -6.14 -11.17
C THR A 87 5.43 -6.92 -10.11
N LEU A 88 4.34 -6.34 -9.59
CA LEU A 88 3.49 -6.96 -8.56
C LEU A 88 2.76 -8.24 -9.01
N HIS A 89 2.78 -8.52 -10.30
CA HIS A 89 2.06 -9.62 -10.92
C HIS A 89 2.80 -10.96 -10.88
N THR A 90 4.12 -10.91 -10.68
CA THR A 90 4.97 -12.09 -10.68
C THR A 90 5.74 -12.10 -9.38
N MET A 91 5.50 -13.15 -8.62
CA MET A 91 6.08 -13.37 -7.31
C MET A 91 6.90 -14.66 -7.31
N ASN A 92 8.00 -14.65 -6.58
CA ASN A 92 8.78 -15.84 -6.30
C ASN A 92 8.42 -16.34 -4.92
N LEU A 93 8.23 -17.65 -4.81
CA LEU A 93 7.82 -18.37 -3.63
C LEU A 93 8.96 -19.30 -3.19
N LYS A 94 9.21 -19.34 -1.88
CA LYS A 94 9.98 -20.41 -1.24
C LYS A 94 9.13 -21.11 -0.18
N THR A 95 9.29 -22.43 -0.12
CA THR A 95 8.67 -23.32 0.86
C THR A 95 9.48 -23.44 2.15
N SER A 96 10.80 -23.25 2.10
CA SER A 96 11.69 -23.17 3.26
C SER A 96 12.36 -21.79 3.40
N HIS A 97 12.86 -21.52 4.61
CA HIS A 97 13.77 -20.40 4.90
C HIS A 97 15.23 -20.67 4.47
N ASP A 98 15.54 -21.89 4.03
CA ASP A 98 16.88 -22.27 3.62
C ASP A 98 17.35 -21.54 2.35
N LYS A 99 18.65 -21.24 2.31
CA LYS A 99 19.26 -20.46 1.22
C LYS A 99 19.26 -21.22 -0.11
N ILE A 100 19.29 -22.56 -0.06
CA ILE A 100 19.58 -23.44 -1.19
C ILE A 100 18.32 -23.84 -1.96
N GLU A 101 17.11 -23.70 -1.38
CA GLU A 101 15.89 -24.13 -2.07
C GLU A 101 15.60 -23.33 -3.35
N PRO A 102 15.14 -24.03 -4.41
CA PRO A 102 14.75 -23.41 -5.67
C PRO A 102 13.58 -22.45 -5.47
N GLU A 103 13.64 -21.30 -6.15
CA GLU A 103 12.56 -20.32 -6.15
C GLU A 103 11.52 -20.71 -7.21
N ASN A 104 10.29 -20.98 -6.78
CA ASN A 104 9.17 -21.21 -7.68
C ASN A 104 8.53 -19.87 -8.04
N SER A 105 8.37 -19.57 -9.33
CA SER A 105 7.70 -18.34 -9.75
C SER A 105 6.21 -18.59 -10.00
N ALA A 106 5.35 -17.73 -9.45
CA ALA A 106 3.91 -17.73 -9.72
C ALA A 106 3.51 -16.39 -10.34
N ASN A 107 2.80 -16.47 -11.47
CA ASN A 107 2.16 -15.32 -12.08
C ASN A 107 0.69 -15.30 -11.66
N ILE A 108 0.30 -14.27 -10.92
CA ILE A 108 -1.05 -14.14 -10.37
C ILE A 108 -2.00 -13.41 -11.33
N LYS A 109 -1.58 -13.05 -12.54
CA LYS A 109 -2.51 -12.56 -13.56
C LYS A 109 -3.42 -13.71 -14.01
N PHE A 110 -4.69 -13.41 -14.23
CA PHE A 110 -5.49 -14.27 -15.08
C PHE A 110 -4.81 -14.39 -16.45
N ALA A 111 -4.63 -15.61 -16.94
CA ALA A 111 -4.32 -15.82 -18.34
C ALA A 111 -5.43 -15.14 -19.15
N GLU A 112 -5.08 -14.41 -20.21
CA GLU A 112 -6.03 -13.71 -21.10
C GLU A 112 -7.03 -14.71 -21.69
N THR A 113 -8.05 -15.05 -20.93
CA THR A 113 -9.20 -15.81 -21.40
C THR A 113 -10.15 -14.79 -21.98
N SER A 114 -9.99 -14.57 -23.29
CA SER A 114 -10.96 -14.01 -24.23
C SER A 114 -12.27 -13.55 -23.58
N ILE A 115 -12.31 -12.32 -23.06
CA ILE A 115 -13.57 -11.68 -22.73
C ILE A 115 -14.12 -11.12 -24.05
N ARG A 116 -15.03 -11.86 -24.69
CA ARG A 116 -15.95 -11.32 -25.70
C ARG A 116 -16.87 -10.32 -24.98
N GLY A 117 -16.50 -9.04 -25.01
CA GLY A 117 -17.31 -7.92 -24.52
C GLY A 117 -16.65 -6.58 -24.90
N PRO A 118 -17.42 -5.53 -25.23
CA PRO A 118 -16.87 -4.35 -25.89
C PRO A 118 -15.95 -3.56 -24.94
N LYS A 119 -14.74 -3.31 -25.42
CA LYS A 119 -13.67 -2.57 -24.75
C LYS A 119 -14.14 -1.14 -24.41
N LYS A 120 -14.38 -0.85 -23.14
CA LYS A 120 -14.38 0.55 -22.66
C LYS A 120 -12.92 0.99 -22.49
N HIS A 121 -12.46 1.84 -23.40
CA HIS A 121 -11.13 2.43 -23.37
C HIS A 121 -10.93 3.30 -22.13
N ILE A 122 -10.21 2.78 -21.13
CA ILE A 122 -9.64 3.60 -20.05
C ILE A 122 -8.38 4.26 -20.61
N LYS A 123 -8.48 5.55 -20.94
CA LYS A 123 -7.34 6.37 -21.37
C LYS A 123 -6.37 6.53 -20.19
N GLN A 124 -5.20 5.90 -20.26
CA GLN A 124 -4.09 6.23 -19.38
C GLN A 124 -3.58 7.65 -19.71
N LYS A 125 -3.95 8.65 -18.91
CA LYS A 125 -3.32 9.97 -18.98
C LYS A 125 -2.01 9.95 -18.19
N LYS A 126 -0.91 10.06 -18.92
CA LYS A 126 0.45 10.25 -18.41
C LYS A 126 0.55 11.66 -17.82
N TYR A 127 0.54 11.80 -16.50
CA TYR A 127 0.85 13.07 -15.85
C TYR A 127 2.28 13.04 -15.31
N LEU A 128 3.20 13.64 -16.07
CA LEU A 128 4.48 14.12 -15.56
C LEU A 128 4.22 15.48 -14.89
N ARG A 129 4.49 15.65 -13.59
CA ARG A 129 4.78 16.98 -13.03
C ARG A 129 5.85 16.95 -11.95
N LYS A 130 6.80 17.85 -12.15
CA LYS A 130 7.84 18.31 -11.23
C LYS A 130 7.22 18.70 -9.88
N LEU A 131 7.82 18.21 -8.80
CA LEU A 131 7.62 18.72 -7.46
C LEU A 131 8.42 20.03 -7.35
N GLN A 132 7.71 21.15 -7.22
CA GLN A 132 8.23 22.35 -6.58
C GLN A 132 7.42 22.55 -5.31
N PHE A 133 8.09 22.41 -4.16
CA PHE A 133 7.99 23.27 -3.00
C PHE A 133 9.30 23.12 -2.24
#